data_AF-A0A448SNZ4-F1
#
_entry.id   AF-A0A448SNZ4-F1
#
_cell.length_a   1.000
_cell.length_b   1.000
_cell.length_c   1.000
_cell.angle_alpha   90.00
_cell.angle_beta   90.00
_cell.angle_gamma   90.00
#
_symmetry.space_group_name_H-M   'P 1'
#
loop_
_entity.id
_entity.type
_entity.pdbx_description
1 polymer ?
#
loop_
_entity_poly.entity_id
_entity_poly.type
_entity_poly.pdbx_seq_one_letter_code
_entity_poly.pdbx_strand_id
1 'polypeptide(L)' 'MAKYSQIQEFIKKKYGGNVESCHIAHVKDIHGIVGNPAPNRISLDARAKKCPKAKIPWIEDALRHFGMLTKG' A
#
# COMPACT_ATOMS: atom_id res chain seq x y z
N MET A 1 -14.16 3.55 -1.97
CA MET A 1 -12.83 2.93 -1.83
C MET A 1 -11.79 3.95 -2.27
N ALA A 2 -10.84 4.35 -1.41
CA ALA A 2 -9.85 5.37 -1.77
C ALA A 2 -9.03 4.94 -2.99
N LYS A 3 -8.89 5.84 -3.97
CA LYS A 3 -8.10 5.58 -5.17
C LYS A 3 -6.61 5.65 -4.84
N TYR A 4 -5.79 4.91 -5.58
CA TYR A 4 -4.33 4.96 -5.43
C TYR A 4 -3.78 6.39 -5.50
N SER A 5 -4.34 7.23 -6.38
CA SER A 5 -3.96 8.64 -6.51
C SER A 5 -4.19 9.46 -5.24
N GLN A 6 -5.27 9.19 -4.48
CA GLN A 6 -5.55 9.90 -3.22
C GLN A 6 -4.55 9.52 -2.13
N ILE A 7 -4.15 8.25 -2.08
CA ILE A 7 -3.11 7.75 -1.16
C ILE A 7 -1.76 8.39 -1.49
N GLN A 8 -1.42 8.47 -2.78
CA GLN A 8 -0.19 9.12 -3.25
C GLN A 8 -0.16 10.61 -2.88
N GLU A 9 -1.26 11.33 -3.12
CA GLU A 9 -1.37 12.75 -2.81
C GLU A 9 -1.30 13.01 -1.30
N PHE A 10 -1.97 12.19 -0.48
CA PHE A 10 -1.92 12.28 0.97
C PHE A 10 -0.48 12.15 1.48
N ILE A 11 0.26 11.15 0.99
CA ILE A 11 1.64 10.91 1.39
C ILE A 11 2.56 12.03 0.92
N LYS A 12 2.35 12.54 -0.30
CA LYS A 12 3.09 13.69 -0.82
C LYS A 12 2.82 14.95 -0.01
N LYS A 13 1.58 15.20 0.39
CA LYS A 13 1.20 16.38 1.18
C LYS A 13 1.68 16.30 2.63
N LYS A 14 1.66 15.10 3.24
CA LYS A 14 2.02 14.89 4.65
C LYS A 14 3.52 14.67 4.87
N TYR A 15 4.16 13.87 4.02
CA TYR A 15 5.56 13.46 4.18
C TYR A 15 6.49 14.05 3.10
N GLY A 16 5.96 14.78 2.12
CA GLY A 16 6.76 15.27 0.98
C GLY A 16 7.23 14.16 0.02
N GLY A 17 6.81 12.90 0.25
CA GLY A 17 7.34 11.73 -0.43
C GLY A 17 6.42 11.18 -1.52
N ASN A 18 7.00 10.62 -2.59
CA ASN A 18 6.25 9.90 -3.61
C ASN A 18 6.31 8.38 -3.37
N VAL A 19 5.14 7.74 -3.42
CA VAL A 19 5.00 6.28 -3.37
C VAL A 19 4.40 5.75 -4.67
N GLU A 20 4.89 4.61 -5.12
CA GLU A 20 4.33 3.92 -6.29
C GLU A 20 3.15 3.02 -5.88
N SER A 21 2.27 2.74 -6.83
CA SER A 21 1.13 1.84 -6.64
C SER A 21 1.58 0.43 -6.22
N CYS A 22 2.75 -0.02 -6.69
CA CYS A 22 3.35 -1.30 -6.28
C CYS A 22 3.65 -1.35 -4.77
N HIS A 23 4.06 -0.23 -4.17
CA HIS A 23 4.31 -0.16 -2.73
C HIS A 23 3.01 -0.22 -1.94
N ILE A 24 1.97 0.46 -2.42
CA ILE A 24 0.65 0.44 -1.77
C ILE A 24 0.07 -0.98 -1.82
N ALA A 25 0.19 -1.67 -2.95
CA ALA A 25 -0.24 -3.06 -3.09
C ALA A 25 0.52 -4.01 -2.15
N HIS A 26 1.85 -3.83 -2.02
CA HIS A 26 2.67 -4.64 -1.13
C HIS A 26 2.31 -4.44 0.35
N VAL A 27 2.10 -3.19 0.80
CA VAL A 27 1.66 -2.92 2.18
C VAL A 27 0.25 -3.49 2.43
N LYS A 28 -0.67 -3.37 1.47
CA LYS A 28 -1.99 -4.01 1.59
C LYS A 28 -1.90 -5.54 1.72
N ASP A 29 -0.98 -6.17 1.00
CA ASP A 29 -0.72 -7.62 1.04
C ASP A 29 -0.12 -8.02 2.41
N ILE A 30 0.86 -7.26 2.92
CA ILE A 30 1.44 -7.45 4.27
C ILE A 30 0.36 -7.40 5.36
N HIS A 31 -0.58 -6.47 5.25
CA HIS A 31 -1.65 -6.29 6.24
C HIS A 31 -2.90 -7.16 5.96
N GLY A 32 -2.89 -8.02 4.95
CA GLY A 32 -4.02 -8.90 4.64
C GLY A 32 -5.29 -8.18 4.17
N ILE A 33 -5.20 -6.92 3.74
CA ILE A 33 -6.34 -6.09 3.30
C ILE A 33 -6.73 -6.41 1.84
N VAL A 34 -5.97 -7.26 1.15
CA VAL A 34 -6.29 -7.68 -0.21
C VAL A 34 -7.38 -8.74 -0.13
N GLY A 35 -8.63 -8.29 -0.15
CA GLY A 35 -9.78 -9.15 -0.35
C GLY A 35 -9.62 -9.94 -1.64
N ASN A 36 -9.46 -11.25 -1.48
CA ASN A 36 -9.24 -12.29 -2.48
C ASN A 36 -8.00 -12.13 -3.39
N PRO A 37 -7.05 -13.09 -3.36
CA PRO A 37 -6.05 -13.17 -4.41
C PRO A 37 -6.77 -13.44 -5.74
N ALA A 38 -6.51 -12.62 -6.76
CA ALA A 38 -6.94 -12.92 -8.11
C ALA A 38 -6.36 -14.30 -8.52
N PRO A 39 -7.16 -15.22 -9.09
CA PRO A 39 -6.73 -16.59 -9.41
C PRO A 39 -5.60 -16.66 -10.45
N ASN A 40 -5.32 -15.56 -11.17
CA ASN A 40 -4.23 -15.44 -12.14
C ASN A 40 -2.93 -14.85 -11.54
N ARG A 41 -2.65 -15.04 -10.26
CA ARG A 41 -1.37 -14.61 -9.64
C ARG A 41 -0.26 -15.60 -10.02
N ILE A 42 0.22 -15.50 -11.25
CA ILE A 42 1.46 -16.14 -11.70
C ILE A 42 2.61 -15.53 -10.89
N SER A 43 3.20 -16.37 -10.03
CA SER A 43 4.46 -16.23 -9.29
C SER A 43 4.66 -14.98 -8.40
N LEU A 44 4.46 -15.19 -7.10
CA LEU A 44 4.94 -14.34 -5.99
C LEU A 44 6.48 -14.23 -5.92
N ASP A 45 7.21 -15.13 -6.57
CA ASP A 45 8.65 -15.33 -6.41
C ASP A 45 9.52 -14.25 -7.10
N ALA A 46 8.98 -13.52 -8.08
CA ALA A 46 9.80 -12.64 -8.93
C ALA A 46 9.80 -11.14 -8.55
N ARG A 47 8.95 -10.66 -7.63
CA ARG A 47 8.93 -9.23 -7.27
C ARG A 47 9.85 -8.93 -6.08
N ALA A 48 11.14 -9.16 -6.32
CA ALA A 48 12.27 -8.74 -5.50
C ALA A 48 12.53 -7.21 -5.55
N LYS A 49 11.48 -6.39 -5.37
CA LYS A 49 11.65 -4.99 -4.96
C LYS A 49 11.09 -4.86 -3.56
N LYS A 50 11.95 -5.08 -2.56
CA LYS A 50 11.65 -4.77 -1.16
C LYS A 50 11.17 -3.32 -1.11
N CYS A 51 9.93 -3.10 -0.69
CA CYS A 51 9.46 -1.74 -0.43
C CYS A 51 10.45 -1.09 0.53
N PRO A 52 10.88 0.16 0.28
CA PRO A 52 11.70 0.87 1.23
C PRO A 52 10.94 0.90 2.56
N LYS A 53 11.53 0.36 3.63
CA LYS A 53 10.89 0.32 4.96
C LYS A 53 10.46 1.71 5.42
N ALA A 54 11.13 2.77 4.95
CA ALA A 54 10.77 4.17 5.19
C ALA A 54 9.41 4.59 4.62
N LYS A 55 8.93 3.96 3.53
CA LYS A 55 7.66 4.29 2.87
C LYS A 55 6.47 3.46 3.40
N ILE A 56 6.75 2.32 4.04
CA ILE A 56 5.72 1.48 4.68
C ILE A 56 4.86 2.28 5.68
N PRO A 57 5.43 2.99 6.68
CA PRO A 57 4.63 3.73 7.65
C PRO A 57 3.83 4.87 7.01
N TRP A 58 4.31 5.47 5.92
CA TRP A 58 3.56 6.50 5.20
C TRP A 58 2.31 5.93 4.55
N ILE A 59 2.44 4.74 3.95
CA ILE A 59 1.33 4.03 3.32
C ILE A 59 0.37 3.51 4.39
N GLU A 60 0.85 2.93 5.49
CA GLU A 60 0.00 2.51 6.61
C GLU A 60 -0.81 3.67 7.19
N ASP A 61 -0.18 4.82 7.41
CA ASP A 61 -0.84 6.01 7.93
C ASP A 61 -1.90 6.54 6.95
N ALA A 62 -1.61 6.56 5.65
CA ALA A 62 -2.59 6.89 4.62
C ALA A 62 -3.75 5.88 4.60
N LEU A 63 -3.46 4.57 4.60
CA LEU A 63 -4.47 3.51 4.62
C LEU A 63 -5.36 3.61 5.87
N ARG A 64 -4.79 3.94 7.03
CA ARG A 64 -5.56 4.22 8.26
C ARG A 64 -6.43 5.46 8.12
N HIS A 65 -5.89 6.54 7.56
CA HIS A 65 -6.64 7.77 7.32
C HIS A 65 -7.84 7.55 6.40
N PHE A 66 -7.69 6.72 5.37
CA PHE A 66 -8.78 6.33 4.47
C PHE A 66 -9.68 5.21 5.00
N GLY A 67 -9.48 4.75 6.23
CA GLY A 67 -10.28 3.68 6.84
C GLY A 67 -10.10 2.29 6.22
N MET A 68 -9.01 2.08 5.46
CA MET A 68 -8.66 0.77 4.90
C MET A 68 -7.97 -0.14 5.93
N LEU A 69 -7.32 0.45 6.93
CA LEU A 69 -6.76 -0.26 8.08
C LEU A 69 -7.60 0.10 9.31
N THR A 70 -8.65 -0.67 9.58
CA THR A 70 -9.35 -0.58 10.86
C THR A 70 -8.53 -1.37 11.88
N LYS A 71 -7.99 -0.72 12.92
CA LYS A 71 -7.54 -1.47 14.10
C LYS A 71 -8.77 -2.17 14.67
N GLY A 72 -8.83 -3.49 14.52
CA GLY A 72 -9.68 -4.33 15.36
C GLY A 72 -9.17 -4.30 16.79
#